data_AF-A0A3D6C3L6-F1
#
_entry.id   AF-A0A3D6C3L6-F1
#
_cell.length_a   1.000
_cell.length_b   1.000
_cell.length_c   1.000
_cell.angle_alpha   90.00
_cell.angle_beta   90.00
_cell.angle_gamma   90.00
#
_symmetry.space_group_name_H-M   'P 1'
#
loop_
_entity.id
_entity.type
_entity.pdbx_description
1 polymer ?
#
loop_
_entity_poly.entity_id
_entity_poly.type
_entity_poly.pdbx_seq_one_letter_code
_entity_poly.pdbx_strand_id
1 'polypeptide(L)'
;MLNEYPFTGVGVACFIKAMPDFSDKQPRATHSVPFQFAGEIGAFALIAYCLIVILVLIQGLRNNGLINTWAEAFDSPELQVIRYLNEASVVSFFGLSVCSLFLSLNYYEIFYYLLIISGFLNYYITARIKQYYAKKNTA
;
A
#
# COMPACT_ATOMS: atom_id res chain seq x y z
N MET A 1 -15.28 7.06 -21.80
CA MET A 1 -14.07 7.13 -20.96
C MET A 1 -13.46 5.75 -20.74
N LEU A 2 -14.07 4.88 -19.93
CA LEU A 2 -13.53 3.54 -19.67
C LEU A 2 -13.38 2.66 -20.92
N ASN A 3 -14.22 2.85 -21.94
CA ASN A 3 -14.10 2.11 -23.21
C ASN A 3 -13.05 2.71 -24.17
N GLU A 4 -12.78 4.02 -24.10
CA GLU A 4 -11.82 4.69 -25.00
C GLU A 4 -10.41 4.76 -24.42
N TYR A 5 -10.31 4.94 -23.09
CA TYR A 5 -9.05 4.97 -22.35
C TYR A 5 -9.06 3.94 -21.20
N PRO A 6 -9.26 2.64 -21.48
CA PRO A 6 -9.41 1.61 -20.45
C PRO A 6 -8.15 1.44 -19.59
N PHE A 7 -6.98 1.63 -20.19
CA PHE A 7 -5.70 1.28 -19.57
C PHE A 7 -5.07 2.45 -18.81
N THR A 8 -5.13 3.65 -19.38
CA THR A 8 -4.43 4.85 -18.87
C THR A 8 -5.36 5.84 -18.20
N GLY A 9 -6.68 5.70 -18.38
CA GLY A 9 -7.66 6.68 -17.93
C GLY A 9 -7.57 8.01 -18.69
N VAL A 10 -8.41 8.97 -18.30
CA VAL A 10 -8.47 10.31 -18.89
C VAL A 10 -7.65 11.37 -18.14
N GLY A 11 -6.90 10.95 -17.11
CA GLY A 11 -6.08 11.81 -16.25
C GLY A 11 -6.72 12.10 -14.90
N VAL A 12 -5.85 12.34 -13.90
CA VAL A 12 -6.24 12.62 -12.51
C VAL A 12 -7.11 13.88 -12.44
N ALA A 13 -8.23 13.81 -11.71
CA ALA A 13 -9.22 14.88 -11.58
C ALA A 13 -9.84 15.38 -12.92
N CYS A 14 -9.65 14.64 -14.02
CA CYS A 14 -10.25 14.96 -15.31
C CYS A 14 -11.58 14.24 -15.55
N PHE A 15 -12.00 13.31 -14.69
CA PHE A 15 -13.21 12.50 -14.91
C PHE A 15 -14.49 13.34 -15.09
N ILE A 16 -14.72 14.32 -14.21
CA ILE A 16 -15.88 15.21 -14.34
C ILE A 16 -15.73 16.16 -15.54
N LYS A 17 -14.50 16.62 -15.82
CA LYS A 17 -14.19 17.53 -16.93
C LYS A 17 -14.35 16.86 -18.29
N ALA A 18 -14.04 15.57 -18.39
CA ALA A 18 -14.15 14.77 -19.60
C ALA A 18 -15.59 14.33 -19.86
N MET A 19 -16.49 14.31 -18.87
CA MET A 19 -17.86 13.79 -19.02
C MET A 19 -18.67 14.36 -20.20
N PRO A 20 -18.60 15.67 -20.52
CA PRO A 20 -19.24 16.23 -21.69
C PRO A 20 -18.84 15.60 -23.02
N ASP A 21 -17.62 15.05 -23.13
CA ASP A 21 -17.11 14.43 -24.36
C ASP A 21 -17.60 12.98 -24.56
N PHE A 22 -18.17 12.36 -23.51
CA PHE A 22 -18.58 10.94 -23.53
C PHE A 22 -20.03 10.70 -23.16
N SER A 23 -20.77 11.73 -22.74
CA SER A 23 -22.15 11.62 -22.30
C SER A 23 -22.85 12.98 -22.37
N ASP A 24 -23.98 13.02 -23.06
CA ASP A 24 -24.84 14.21 -23.14
C ASP A 24 -25.57 14.51 -21.81
N LYS A 25 -25.39 13.65 -20.80
CA LYS A 25 -25.97 13.82 -19.46
C LYS A 25 -25.10 14.71 -18.60
N GLN A 26 -25.75 15.59 -17.84
CA GLN A 26 -25.11 16.40 -16.79
C GLN A 26 -24.21 15.55 -15.89
N PRO A 27 -22.96 15.96 -15.64
CA PRO A 27 -22.05 15.27 -14.74
C PRO A 27 -22.64 15.21 -13.34
N ARG A 28 -23.13 14.02 -12.97
CA ARG A 28 -23.46 13.71 -11.59
C ARG A 28 -22.20 13.14 -10.97
N ALA A 29 -21.80 13.70 -9.82
CA ALA A 29 -20.74 13.11 -9.01
C ALA A 29 -21.09 11.63 -8.81
N THR A 30 -20.33 10.76 -9.44
CA THR A 30 -20.57 9.33 -9.38
C THR A 30 -20.09 8.89 -8.00
N HIS A 31 -21.03 8.63 -7.09
CA HIS A 31 -20.71 8.20 -5.72
C HIS A 31 -20.02 6.82 -5.65
N SER A 32 -19.91 6.11 -6.77
CA SER A 32 -19.09 4.90 -6.87
C SER A 32 -17.66 5.27 -7.27
N VAL A 33 -16.90 5.70 -6.26
CA VAL A 33 -15.48 6.06 -6.33
C VAL A 33 -14.60 5.06 -7.11
N PRO A 34 -14.84 3.73 -7.10
CA PRO A 34 -14.10 2.80 -7.96
C PRO A 34 -14.22 3.08 -9.46
N PHE A 35 -15.39 3.54 -9.93
CA PHE A 35 -15.60 3.89 -11.34
C PHE A 35 -14.98 5.22 -11.70
N GLN A 36 -15.02 6.20 -10.78
CA GLN A 36 -14.31 7.46 -10.95
C GLN A 36 -12.81 7.20 -11.03
N PHE A 37 -12.26 6.42 -10.10
CA PHE A 37 -10.85 6.07 -10.07
C PHE A 37 -10.41 5.32 -11.33
N ALA A 38 -11.13 4.26 -11.72
CA ALA A 38 -10.83 3.52 -12.95
C ALA A 38 -10.94 4.42 -14.20
N GLY A 39 -11.84 5.39 -14.21
CA GLY A 39 -11.93 6.38 -15.28
C GLY A 39 -10.77 7.39 -15.29
N GLU A 40 -10.29 7.84 -14.13
CA GLU A 40 -9.21 8.83 -14.00
C GLU A 40 -7.83 8.28 -14.33
N ILE A 41 -7.50 7.10 -13.82
CA ILE A 41 -6.12 6.56 -13.87
C ILE A 41 -6.01 5.24 -14.65
N GLY A 42 -7.14 4.70 -15.09
CA GLY A 42 -7.19 3.46 -15.86
C GLY A 42 -7.05 2.20 -15.00
N ALA A 43 -7.34 1.06 -15.64
CA ALA A 43 -7.31 -0.24 -15.00
C ALA A 43 -5.90 -0.66 -14.55
N PHE A 44 -4.84 -0.26 -15.26
CA PHE A 44 -3.47 -0.63 -14.89
C PHE A 44 -3.01 0.01 -13.59
N ALA A 45 -3.31 1.29 -13.38
CA ALA A 45 -2.99 1.95 -12.13
C ALA A 45 -3.75 1.33 -10.95
N LEU A 46 -5.02 0.96 -11.15
CA LEU A 46 -5.81 0.25 -10.14
C LEU A 46 -5.22 -1.13 -9.81
N ILE A 47 -4.84 -1.90 -10.82
CA ILE A 47 -4.20 -3.21 -10.62
C ILE A 47 -2.87 -3.05 -9.88
N ALA A 48 -2.02 -2.12 -10.31
CA ALA A 48 -0.73 -1.85 -9.67
C ALA A 48 -0.92 -1.42 -8.21
N TYR A 49 -1.90 -0.56 -7.93
CA TYR A 49 -2.25 -0.15 -6.58
C TYR A 49 -2.68 -1.34 -5.72
N CYS A 50 -3.62 -2.16 -6.19
CA CYS A 50 -4.07 -3.36 -5.49
C CYS A 50 -2.91 -4.33 -5.23
N LEU A 51 -2.02 -4.53 -6.21
CA LEU A 51 -0.83 -5.37 -6.04
C LEU A 51 0.10 -4.84 -4.95
N ILE A 52 0.39 -3.53 -4.95
CA ILE A 52 1.23 -2.91 -3.93
C ILE A 52 0.61 -3.10 -2.54
N VAL A 53 -0.68 -2.82 -2.39
CA VAL A 53 -1.41 -3.00 -1.13
C VAL A 53 -1.31 -4.45 -0.64
N ILE A 54 -1.61 -5.41 -1.51
CA ILE A 54 -1.55 -6.84 -1.17
C ILE A 54 -0.13 -7.24 -0.77
N LEU A 55 0.88 -6.81 -1.52
CA LEU A 55 2.28 -7.14 -1.23
C LEU A 55 2.74 -6.58 0.12
N VAL A 56 2.39 -5.33 0.45
CA VAL A 56 2.75 -4.69 1.71
C VAL A 56 2.05 -5.37 2.90
N LEU A 57 0.77 -5.69 2.76
CA LEU A 57 0.03 -6.40 3.82
C LEU A 57 0.58 -7.81 4.04
N ILE A 58 0.84 -8.57 2.97
CA ILE A 58 1.47 -9.90 3.06
C ILE A 58 2.86 -9.78 3.69
N GLN A 59 3.67 -8.80 3.27
CA GLN A 59 4.99 -8.55 3.85
C GLN A 59 4.91 -8.28 5.36
N GLY A 60 4.01 -7.40 5.80
CA GLY A 60 3.85 -7.10 7.22
C GLY A 60 3.38 -8.30 8.05
N LEU A 61 2.49 -9.13 7.51
CA LEU A 61 2.10 -10.39 8.15
C LEU A 61 3.25 -11.39 8.21
N ARG A 62 4.07 -11.49 7.15
CA ARG A 62 5.28 -12.32 7.15
C ARG A 62 6.31 -11.82 8.16
N ASN A 63 6.48 -10.51 8.30
CA ASN A 63 7.34 -9.91 9.32
C ASN A 63 6.92 -10.32 10.73
N ASN A 64 5.62 -10.34 11.04
CA ASN A 64 5.12 -10.84 12.33
C ASN A 64 5.53 -12.30 12.57
N GLY A 65 5.42 -13.14 11.54
CA GLY A 65 5.91 -14.52 11.60
C GLY A 65 7.41 -14.59 11.88
N LEU A 66 8.22 -13.83 11.14
CA LEU A 66 9.68 -13.78 11.31
C LEU A 66 10.09 -13.29 12.69
N ILE A 67 9.48 -12.21 13.19
CA ILE A 67 9.74 -11.67 14.53
C ILE A 67 9.45 -12.72 15.61
N ASN A 68 8.36 -13.47 15.46
CA ASN A 68 7.98 -14.50 16.44
C ASN A 68 8.91 -15.73 16.39
N THR A 69 9.31 -16.17 15.19
CA THR A 69 10.23 -17.31 15.04
C THR A 69 11.65 -16.96 15.48
N TRP A 70 12.10 -15.73 15.20
CA TRP A 70 13.47 -15.28 15.42
C TRP A 70 13.58 -14.28 16.58
N ALA A 71 12.74 -14.41 17.61
CA ALA A 71 12.74 -13.50 18.75
C ALA A 71 14.13 -13.42 19.44
N GLU A 72 14.90 -14.51 19.41
CA GLU A 72 16.28 -14.58 19.94
C GLU A 72 17.30 -13.73 19.17
N ALA A 73 16.96 -13.28 17.96
CA ALA A 73 17.82 -12.42 17.14
C ALA A 73 17.82 -10.94 17.57
N PHE A 74 16.93 -10.58 18.49
CA PHE A 74 16.69 -9.20 18.92
C PHE A 74 16.86 -9.07 20.42
N ASP A 75 17.29 -7.90 20.88
CA ASP A 75 17.27 -7.59 22.31
C ASP A 75 15.81 -7.40 22.78
N SER A 76 15.50 -7.73 24.05
CA SER A 76 14.13 -7.64 24.60
C SER A 76 13.42 -6.29 24.36
N PRO A 77 14.03 -5.12 24.61
CA PRO A 77 13.38 -3.83 24.31
C PRO A 77 13.26 -3.55 22.81
N GLU A 78 14.26 -3.93 22.01
CA GLU A 78 14.26 -3.78 20.55
C GLU A 78 13.11 -4.58 19.91
N LEU A 79 12.94 -5.83 20.36
CA LEU A 79 11.90 -6.75 19.89
C LEU A 79 10.49 -6.17 20.06
N GLN A 80 10.22 -5.57 21.22
CA GLN A 80 8.91 -4.97 21.49
C GLN A 80 8.64 -3.78 20.57
N VAL A 81 9.62 -2.89 20.41
CA VAL A 81 9.50 -1.72 19.54
C VAL A 81 9.24 -2.13 18.10
N ILE A 82 10.00 -3.10 17.56
CA ILE A 82 9.84 -3.57 16.18
C ILE A 82 8.48 -4.22 15.97
N ARG A 83 8.00 -5.01 16.93
CA ARG A 83 6.67 -5.63 16.86
C ARG A 83 5.58 -4.57 16.79
N TYR A 84 5.60 -3.58 17.68
CA TYR A 84 4.62 -2.50 17.66
C TYR A 84 4.69 -1.66 16.38
N LEU A 85 5.89 -1.34 15.90
CA LEU A 85 6.05 -0.59 14.65
C LEU A 85 5.53 -1.37 13.44
N ASN A 86 5.79 -2.67 13.35
CA ASN A 86 5.30 -3.51 12.26
C ASN A 86 3.78 -3.65 12.30
N GLU A 87 3.20 -3.94 13.46
CA GLU A 87 1.74 -4.03 13.63
C GLU A 87 1.04 -2.70 13.33
N ALA A 88 1.55 -1.59 13.88
CA ALA A 88 1.03 -0.26 13.60
C ALA A 88 1.11 0.07 12.10
N SER A 89 2.24 -0.23 11.45
CA SER A 89 2.42 -0.03 10.01
C SER A 89 1.40 -0.80 9.18
N VAL A 90 1.16 -2.09 9.50
CA VAL A 90 0.16 -2.91 8.79
C VAL A 90 -1.25 -2.37 8.97
N VAL A 91 -1.63 -2.03 10.21
CA VAL A 91 -2.96 -1.49 10.50
C VAL A 91 -3.16 -0.13 9.84
N SER A 92 -2.16 0.76 9.87
CA SER A 92 -2.20 2.04 9.16
C SER A 92 -2.32 1.85 7.65
N PHE A 93 -1.57 0.91 7.06
CA PHE A 93 -1.64 0.64 5.62
C PHE A 93 -3.00 0.06 5.21
N PHE A 94 -3.55 -0.85 6.02
CA PHE A 94 -4.88 -1.41 5.80
C PHE A 94 -5.96 -0.31 5.89
N GLY A 95 -5.93 0.52 6.93
CA GLY A 95 -6.83 1.65 7.09
C GLY A 95 -6.75 2.64 5.92
N LEU A 96 -5.53 3.01 5.52
CA LEU A 96 -5.31 3.85 4.34
C LEU A 96 -5.90 3.20 3.08
N SER A 97 -5.70 1.89 2.90
CA SER A 97 -6.20 1.16 1.74
C SER A 97 -7.72 1.16 1.68
N VAL A 98 -8.40 0.96 2.80
CA VAL A 98 -9.87 1.06 2.85
C VAL A 98 -10.33 2.49 2.55
N CYS A 99 -9.74 3.49 3.19
CA CYS A 99 -10.08 4.89 2.95
C CYS A 99 -9.80 5.32 1.50
N SER A 100 -8.74 4.78 0.89
CA SER A 100 -8.35 5.07 -0.49
C SER A 100 -9.39 4.67 -1.54
N LEU A 101 -10.27 3.72 -1.19
CA LEU A 101 -11.38 3.31 -2.06
C LEU A 101 -12.46 4.38 -2.17
N PHE A 102 -12.46 5.36 -1.27
CA PHE A 102 -13.48 6.42 -1.15
C PHE A 102 -12.92 7.83 -1.34
N LEU A 103 -11.69 8.03 -0.91
CA LEU A 103 -10.95 9.28 -1.02
C LEU A 103 -9.70 8.93 -1.82
N SER A 104 -9.37 9.63 -2.90
CA SER A 104 -8.18 9.33 -3.72
C SER A 104 -6.86 9.61 -2.98
N LEU A 105 -6.65 8.93 -1.85
CA LEU A 105 -5.55 9.07 -0.88
C LEU A 105 -4.25 8.45 -1.39
N ASN A 106 -4.34 7.61 -2.42
CA ASN A 106 -3.22 7.03 -3.15
C ASN A 106 -2.30 8.09 -3.82
N TYR A 107 -2.79 9.32 -4.03
CA TYR A 107 -1.98 10.41 -4.58
C TYR A 107 -1.25 11.23 -3.51
N TYR A 108 -1.62 11.07 -2.24
CA TYR A 108 -1.09 11.91 -1.15
C TYR A 108 0.19 11.32 -0.58
N GLU A 109 1.02 12.18 0.04
CA GLU A 109 2.33 11.76 0.56
C GLU A 109 2.21 10.65 1.60
N ILE A 110 1.10 10.57 2.33
CA ILE A 110 0.83 9.58 3.37
C ILE A 110 0.99 8.15 2.83
N PHE A 111 0.56 7.87 1.60
CA PHE A 111 0.73 6.57 0.97
C PHE A 111 2.21 6.20 0.81
N TYR A 112 3.00 7.14 0.29
CA TYR A 112 4.44 6.95 0.08
C TYR A 112 5.21 6.86 1.40
N TYR A 113 4.85 7.65 2.41
CA TYR A 113 5.44 7.55 3.74
C TYR A 113 5.23 6.17 4.36
N LEU A 114 4.01 5.64 4.30
CA LEU A 114 3.72 4.31 4.82
C LEU A 114 4.46 3.22 4.06
N LEU A 115 4.60 3.33 2.73
CA LEU A 115 5.42 2.40 1.95
C LEU A 115 6.88 2.38 2.39
N ILE A 116 7.48 3.55 2.61
CA ILE A 116 8.88 3.67 3.06
C ILE A 116 9.03 3.03 4.44
N ILE A 117 8.11 3.29 5.37
CA ILE A 117 8.12 2.71 6.71
C ILE A 117 8.02 1.18 6.66
N SER A 118 7.04 0.63 5.94
CA SER A 118 6.88 -0.82 5.80
C SER A 118 8.10 -1.47 5.15
N GLY A 119 8.64 -0.84 4.10
CA GLY A 119 9.85 -1.31 3.41
C GLY A 119 11.09 -1.30 4.31
N PHE A 120 11.28 -0.24 5.09
CA PHE A 120 12.37 -0.14 6.05
C PHE A 120 12.27 -1.20 7.14
N LEU A 121 11.08 -1.42 7.72
CA LEU A 121 10.87 -2.44 8.74
C LEU A 121 11.21 -3.83 8.22
N ASN A 122 10.73 -4.19 7.02
CA ASN A 122 11.07 -5.46 6.39
C ASN A 122 12.59 -5.61 6.15
N TYR A 123 13.25 -4.57 5.65
CA TYR A 123 14.69 -4.57 5.46
C TYR A 123 15.42 -4.78 6.79
N TYR A 124 15.05 -4.03 7.82
CA TYR A 124 15.67 -4.08 9.14
C TYR A 124 15.54 -5.48 9.78
N ILE A 125 14.32 -6.02 9.84
CA ILE A 125 14.03 -7.35 10.40
C ILE A 125 14.86 -8.42 9.70
N THR A 126 14.85 -8.40 8.36
CA THR A 126 15.60 -9.38 7.56
C THR A 126 17.11 -9.26 7.77
N ALA A 127 17.64 -8.03 7.86
CA ALA A 127 19.05 -7.79 8.09
C ALA A 127 19.51 -8.27 9.47
N ARG A 128 18.72 -8.00 10.52
CA ARG A 128 19.03 -8.47 11.89
C ARG A 128 19.04 -9.98 12.01
N ILE A 129 18.04 -10.65 11.43
CA ILE A 129 17.99 -12.12 11.39
C ILE A 129 19.22 -12.69 10.68
N LYS A 130 19.61 -12.13 9.52
CA LYS A 130 20.83 -12.55 8.80
C LYS A 130 22.10 -12.38 9.62
N GLN A 131 22.24 -11.25 10.34
CA GLN A 131 23.39 -10.99 11.21
C GLN A 131 23.47 -11.99 12.36
N TYR A 132 22.34 -12.31 13.00
CA TYR A 132 22.26 -13.30 14.06
C TYR A 132 22.74 -14.68 13.58
N TYR A 133 22.25 -15.12 12.42
CA TYR A 133 22.67 -16.38 11.79
C TYR A 133 24.17 -16.42 11.47
N ALA A 134 24.71 -15.34 10.90
CA ALA A 134 26.13 -15.25 10.58
C ALA A 134 26.99 -15.42 11.84
N LYS A 135 26.59 -14.78 12.95
CA LYS A 135 27.29 -14.87 14.24
C LYS A 135 27.21 -16.29 14.85
N LYS A 136 26.06 -16.94 14.76
CA LYS A 136 25.83 -18.29 15.31
C LYS A 136 26.64 -19.37 14.59
N ASN A 137 26.94 -19.20 13.30
CA ASN A 137 27.73 -20.14 12.51
C ASN A 137 29.26 -19.93 12.65
N THR A 138 29.69 -18.79 13.21
CA THR A 138 31.12 -18.48 13.43
C THR A 138 31.60 -18.74 14.86
N ALA A 139 30.68 -19.06 15.78
CA ALA A 139 30.94 -19.36 17.18
C ALA A 139 30.93 -20.87 17.40
#